data_AF-A0A3B5YVN4-F1
#
_entry.id   AF-A0A3B5YVN4-F1
#
_cell.length_a   1.000
_cell.length_b   1.000
_cell.length_c   1.000
_cell.angle_alpha   90.00
_cell.angle_beta   90.00
_cell.angle_gamma   90.00
#
_symmetry.space_group_name_H-M   'P 1'
#
loop_
_entity.id
_entity.type
_entity.pdbx_description
1 polymer ?
#
loop_
_entity_poly.entity_id
_entity_poly.type
_entity_poly.pdbx_seq_one_letter_code
_entity_poly.pdbx_strand_id
1 'polypeptide(L)'
;MAGSMELPTKGGFSFDLCRRNAMLEKNGLKMPGFRKTGTTIVGLVFADGVVLGADTRATEGPIVADKNCEKIHFMAPNIYCCGAGTAADTEAVTGHVSAALVLGGVDVTGPHLHTVYPHGSTDTLPFATMGSGSLAAMSVFESKYREGLTREEGIALVAEAIRAGIFNDLGSGSNVDVCVITKGNTEYLRNHELPNPRTFVSSKGYSFNKGHTEVLSTNITQLKLKPEVADSDAMEE
;
A
#
# COMPACT_ATOMS: atom_id res chain seq x y z
N MET A 1 -31.01 16.74 21.79
CA MET A 1 -31.38 16.53 20.38
C MET A 1 -30.19 15.92 19.67
N ALA A 2 -30.27 14.64 19.32
CA ALA A 2 -29.23 13.97 18.56
C ALA A 2 -29.34 14.45 17.11
N GLY A 3 -28.41 15.30 16.67
CA GLY A 3 -28.31 15.69 15.28
C GLY A 3 -27.90 14.46 14.47
N SER A 4 -28.79 13.98 13.61
CA SER A 4 -28.46 13.00 12.59
C SER A 4 -27.37 13.61 11.70
N MET A 5 -26.18 13.01 11.70
CA MET A 5 -25.16 13.30 10.70
C MET A 5 -25.70 12.80 9.35
N GLU A 6 -26.21 13.72 8.53
CA GLU A 6 -26.44 13.44 7.12
C GLU A 6 -25.07 13.30 6.43
N LEU A 7 -24.73 12.08 6.03
CA LEU A 7 -23.61 11.84 5.13
C LEU A 7 -23.88 12.54 3.79
N PRO A 8 -22.91 13.25 3.20
CA PRO A 8 -23.10 13.91 1.91
C PRO A 8 -23.54 12.90 0.86
N THR A 9 -24.64 13.21 0.17
CA THR A 9 -25.33 12.30 -0.75
C THR A 9 -24.56 12.02 -2.04
N LYS A 10 -23.50 12.77 -2.36
CA LYS A 10 -22.52 12.54 -3.44
C LYS A 10 -21.24 13.36 -3.22
N GLY A 11 -20.12 12.69 -2.91
CA GLY A 11 -18.77 13.27 -2.95
C GLY A 11 -18.48 14.42 -1.98
N GLY A 12 -17.20 14.67 -1.69
CA GLY A 12 -16.76 15.84 -0.92
C GLY A 12 -15.84 15.54 0.25
N PHE A 13 -15.40 16.62 0.90
CA PHE A 13 -14.48 16.62 2.04
C PHE A 13 -15.26 16.49 3.36
N SER A 14 -14.91 15.51 4.20
CA SER A 14 -15.40 15.43 5.59
C SER A 14 -14.28 15.68 6.58
N PHE A 15 -14.55 16.55 7.55
CA PHE A 15 -13.63 16.92 8.63
C PHE A 15 -14.17 16.50 10.01
N ASP A 16 -15.20 15.65 10.06
CA ASP A 16 -15.85 15.27 11.32
C ASP A 16 -14.88 14.53 12.26
N LEU A 17 -14.05 13.67 11.69
CA LEU A 17 -13.00 12.97 12.41
C LEU A 17 -11.89 13.92 12.90
N CYS A 18 -11.62 15.02 12.19
CA CYS A 18 -10.67 16.05 12.65
C CYS A 18 -11.19 16.73 13.92
N ARG A 19 -12.49 17.06 13.97
CA ARG A 19 -13.14 17.64 15.15
C ARG A 19 -13.09 16.67 16.34
N ARG A 20 -13.37 15.38 16.10
CA ARG A 20 -13.23 14.33 17.12
C ARG A 20 -11.80 14.24 17.64
N ASN A 21 -10.81 14.23 16.75
CA ASN A 21 -9.39 14.15 17.14
C ASN A 21 -8.96 15.36 17.97
N ALA A 22 -9.41 16.57 17.61
CA ALA A 22 -9.17 17.78 18.41
C ALA A 22 -9.84 17.72 19.80
N MET A 23 -11.02 17.10 19.92
CA MET A 23 -11.65 16.83 21.23
C MET A 23 -10.82 15.84 22.05
N LEU A 24 -10.32 14.77 21.43
CA LEU A 24 -9.50 13.76 22.11
C LEU A 24 -8.17 14.34 22.60
N GLU A 25 -7.52 15.20 21.81
CA GLU A 25 -6.32 15.93 22.25
C GLU A 25 -6.59 16.79 23.49
N LYS A 26 -7.70 17.53 23.50
CA LYS A 26 -8.13 18.31 24.68
C LYS A 26 -8.38 17.44 25.91
N ASN A 27 -8.81 16.19 25.70
CA ASN A 27 -9.01 15.21 26.76
C ASN A 27 -7.71 14.47 27.15
N GLY A 28 -6.55 14.91 26.67
CA GLY A 28 -5.23 14.38 27.06
C GLY A 28 -4.69 13.26 26.18
N LEU A 29 -5.37 12.91 25.07
CA LEU A 29 -4.84 11.93 24.12
C LEU A 29 -3.70 12.56 23.30
N LYS A 30 -2.51 11.95 23.35
CA LYS A 30 -1.39 12.40 22.51
C LYS A 30 -1.52 11.80 21.11
N MET A 31 -1.69 12.64 20.10
CA MET A 31 -1.75 12.16 18.72
C MET A 31 -0.40 11.56 18.29
N PRO A 32 -0.42 10.43 17.56
CA PRO A 32 0.78 9.83 16.99
C PRO A 32 1.41 10.77 15.94
N GLY A 33 2.73 10.79 15.88
CA GLY A 33 3.46 11.59 14.89
C GLY A 33 3.41 10.95 13.50
N PHE A 34 3.28 11.77 12.45
CA PHE A 34 3.33 11.29 11.07
C PHE A 34 4.73 11.50 10.49
N ARG A 35 5.32 10.45 9.88
CA ARG A 35 6.54 10.57 9.10
C ARG A 35 6.23 10.43 7.61
N LYS A 36 6.56 11.46 6.83
CA LYS A 36 6.48 11.39 5.38
C LYS A 36 7.59 10.47 4.88
N THR A 37 7.23 9.33 4.31
CA THR A 37 8.14 8.40 3.66
C THR A 37 8.06 8.58 2.15
N GLY A 38 9.05 8.04 1.44
CA GLY A 38 9.04 7.96 0.00
C GLY A 38 8.02 6.93 -0.48
N THR A 39 6.93 7.35 -1.11
CA THR A 39 5.88 6.47 -1.64
C THR A 39 4.98 7.24 -2.59
N THR A 40 4.52 6.59 -3.65
CA THR A 40 3.41 7.08 -4.47
C THR A 40 2.32 6.01 -4.51
N ILE A 41 1.12 6.38 -4.05
CA ILE A 41 -0.08 5.55 -4.18
C ILE A 41 -1.17 6.34 -4.88
N VAL A 42 -1.95 5.64 -5.69
CA VAL A 42 -3.04 6.22 -6.48
C VAL A 42 -4.24 5.30 -6.49
N GLY A 43 -5.41 5.87 -6.77
CA GLY A 43 -6.64 5.13 -7.02
C GLY A 43 -7.48 5.84 -8.07
N LEU A 44 -8.26 5.06 -8.81
CA LEU A 44 -9.09 5.51 -9.92
C LEU A 44 -10.37 4.65 -9.96
N VAL A 45 -11.52 5.28 -10.08
CA VAL A 45 -12.79 4.63 -10.42
C VAL A 45 -12.90 4.55 -11.95
N PHE A 46 -13.18 3.36 -12.47
CA PHE A 46 -13.50 3.12 -13.88
C PHE A 46 -14.93 2.56 -14.00
N ALA A 47 -15.41 2.30 -15.22
CA ALA A 47 -16.81 1.97 -15.46
C ALA A 47 -17.35 0.81 -14.60
N ASP A 48 -16.55 -0.24 -14.40
CA ASP A 48 -16.98 -1.50 -13.77
C ASP A 48 -16.31 -1.76 -12.40
N GLY A 49 -15.54 -0.80 -11.87
CA GLY A 49 -14.75 -1.06 -10.67
C GLY A 49 -13.79 0.06 -10.25
N VAL A 50 -12.81 -0.33 -9.44
CA VAL A 50 -11.73 0.54 -8.95
C VAL A 50 -10.38 -0.09 -9.30
N VAL A 51 -9.43 0.74 -9.74
CA VAL A 51 -8.02 0.37 -9.88
C VAL A 51 -7.22 1.13 -8.83
N LEU A 52 -6.43 0.40 -8.05
CA LEU A 52 -5.45 0.94 -7.11
C LEU A 52 -4.05 0.70 -7.66
N GLY A 53 -3.14 1.64 -7.43
CA GLY A 53 -1.74 1.53 -7.84
C GLY A 53 -0.79 2.00 -6.76
N ALA A 54 0.39 1.38 -6.72
CA ALA A 54 1.46 1.75 -5.80
C ALA A 54 2.84 1.46 -6.40
N ASP A 55 3.85 2.20 -5.96
CA ASP A 55 5.25 1.84 -6.18
C ASP A 55 5.74 0.84 -5.11
N THR A 56 6.90 0.22 -5.31
CA THR A 56 7.39 -0.88 -4.46
C THR A 56 8.66 -0.56 -3.67
N ARG A 57 9.18 0.67 -3.78
CA ARG A 57 10.32 1.13 -2.97
C ARG A 57 9.90 1.47 -1.55
N ALA A 58 10.64 1.01 -0.55
CA ALA A 58 10.59 1.52 0.81
C ALA A 58 11.93 2.14 1.21
N THR A 59 11.90 3.36 1.75
CA THR A 59 13.10 4.08 2.19
C THR A 59 13.15 4.20 3.71
N GLU A 60 14.37 4.10 4.25
CA GLU A 60 14.69 4.47 5.63
C GLU A 60 15.63 5.68 5.59
N GLY A 61 15.06 6.86 5.80
CA GLY A 61 15.78 8.12 5.54
C GLY A 61 16.17 8.21 4.05
N PRO A 62 17.45 8.50 3.73
CA PRO A 62 17.91 8.61 2.35
C PRO A 62 18.24 7.25 1.70
N ILE A 63 18.16 6.14 2.43
CA ILE A 63 18.56 4.80 1.96
C ILE A 63 17.33 4.00 1.53
N VAL A 64 17.43 3.30 0.40
CA VAL A 64 16.43 2.32 -0.02
C VAL A 64 16.60 1.05 0.83
N ALA A 65 15.67 0.80 1.74
CA ALA A 65 15.68 -0.34 2.66
C ALA A 65 15.11 -1.60 1.98
N ASP A 66 14.03 -1.44 1.22
CA ASP A 66 13.43 -2.50 0.42
C ASP A 66 13.11 -1.98 -0.99
N LYS A 67 13.41 -2.81 -2.00
CA LYS A 67 13.13 -2.51 -3.41
C LYS A 67 11.81 -3.10 -3.88
N ASN A 68 11.23 -4.04 -3.15
CA ASN A 68 10.04 -4.79 -3.55
C ASN A 68 9.08 -4.97 -2.35
N CYS A 69 8.74 -3.86 -1.70
CA CYS A 69 7.78 -3.77 -0.60
C CYS A 69 6.34 -3.74 -1.13
N GLU A 70 5.41 -4.40 -0.43
CA GLU A 70 3.98 -4.40 -0.73
C GLU A 70 3.30 -3.24 0.00
N LYS A 71 2.49 -2.47 -0.73
CA LYS A 71 1.78 -1.30 -0.18
C LYS A 71 0.28 -1.33 -0.42
N ILE A 72 -0.19 -2.35 -1.13
CA ILE A 72 -1.61 -2.59 -1.40
C ILE A 72 -2.03 -3.75 -0.50
N HIS A 73 -2.79 -3.44 0.53
CA HIS A 73 -3.17 -4.36 1.59
C HIS A 73 -4.60 -4.85 1.41
N PHE A 74 -4.81 -6.14 1.63
CA PHE A 74 -6.13 -6.75 1.67
C PHE A 74 -6.89 -6.28 2.91
N MET A 75 -8.15 -5.87 2.74
CA MET A 75 -9.07 -5.54 3.85
C MET A 75 -10.24 -6.52 3.89
N ALA A 76 -10.87 -6.74 2.73
CA ALA A 76 -11.98 -7.66 2.53
C ALA A 76 -11.97 -8.18 1.08
N PRO A 77 -12.73 -9.24 0.74
CA PRO A 77 -12.75 -9.80 -0.62
C PRO A 77 -13.00 -8.77 -1.74
N ASN A 78 -13.73 -7.69 -1.44
CA ASN A 78 -14.11 -6.61 -2.35
C ASN A 78 -13.55 -5.24 -1.95
N ILE A 79 -12.60 -5.18 -1.00
CA ILE A 79 -12.04 -3.91 -0.48
C ILE A 79 -10.53 -4.07 -0.26
N TYR A 80 -9.75 -3.16 -0.84
CA TYR A 80 -8.30 -3.06 -0.65
C TYR A 80 -7.91 -1.64 -0.27
N CYS A 81 -6.77 -1.51 0.40
CA CYS A 81 -6.26 -0.24 0.86
C CYS A 81 -4.79 -0.08 0.48
N CYS A 82 -4.46 1.02 -0.18
CA CYS A 82 -3.08 1.47 -0.29
C CYS A 82 -2.74 2.38 0.87
N GLY A 83 -1.53 2.27 1.42
CA GLY A 83 -1.10 3.21 2.44
C GLY A 83 0.25 3.85 2.18
N ALA A 84 0.36 5.09 2.67
CA ALA A 84 1.51 5.95 2.56
C ALA A 84 1.81 6.64 3.90
N GLY A 85 3.07 6.96 4.12
CA GLY A 85 3.57 7.43 5.42
C GLY A 85 4.43 6.35 6.07
N THR A 86 4.58 6.39 7.39
CA THR A 86 5.42 5.43 8.10
C THR A 86 4.97 4.00 7.74
N ALA A 87 5.88 3.19 7.18
CA ALA A 87 5.55 1.84 6.72
C ALA A 87 4.98 0.99 7.88
N ALA A 88 5.59 1.11 9.06
CA ALA A 88 5.12 0.49 10.29
C ALA A 88 3.73 1.00 10.73
N ASP A 89 3.47 2.30 10.58
CA ASP A 89 2.14 2.83 10.92
C ASP A 89 1.13 2.28 9.95
N THR A 90 1.36 2.32 8.64
CA THR A 90 0.40 1.86 7.62
C THR A 90 -0.04 0.41 7.84
N GLU A 91 0.91 -0.48 8.11
CA GLU A 91 0.62 -1.89 8.42
C GLU A 91 -0.09 -2.04 9.77
N ALA A 92 0.17 -1.14 10.73
CA ALA A 92 -0.52 -1.08 12.00
C ALA A 92 -1.83 -0.25 11.97
N VAL A 93 -2.10 0.55 10.94
CA VAL A 93 -3.24 1.49 10.80
C VAL A 93 -4.50 0.75 10.37
N THR A 94 -4.36 -0.35 9.63
CA THR A 94 -5.41 -1.37 9.56
C THR A 94 -5.85 -1.81 10.97
N GLY A 95 -4.99 -1.59 12.00
CA GLY A 95 -5.31 -1.59 13.42
C GLY A 95 -5.77 -0.22 13.99
N HIS A 96 -4.91 0.79 14.21
CA HIS A 96 -5.24 1.92 15.13
C HIS A 96 -4.51 3.30 15.01
N VAL A 97 -3.79 3.66 13.93
CA VAL A 97 -2.90 4.88 13.91
C VAL A 97 -3.09 5.80 12.69
N SER A 98 -2.43 6.97 12.65
CA SER A 98 -2.49 8.04 11.65
C SER A 98 -1.67 7.78 10.37
N ALA A 99 -2.24 7.13 9.36
CA ALA A 99 -1.64 7.00 8.02
C ALA A 99 -2.47 7.68 6.93
N ALA A 100 -1.82 7.96 5.80
CA ALA A 100 -2.47 8.41 4.58
C ALA A 100 -2.90 7.17 3.79
N LEU A 101 -4.21 6.98 3.64
CA LEU A 101 -4.78 5.81 3.00
C LEU A 101 -5.56 6.18 1.73
N VAL A 102 -5.48 5.31 0.74
CA VAL A 102 -6.39 5.27 -0.40
C VAL A 102 -7.15 3.95 -0.32
N LEU A 103 -8.44 4.02 -0.05
CA LEU A 103 -9.33 2.88 0.12
C LEU A 103 -10.20 2.73 -1.12
N GLY A 104 -10.14 1.57 -1.77
CA GLY A 104 -10.94 1.26 -2.95
C GLY A 104 -11.74 -0.02 -2.73
N GLY A 105 -12.99 -0.03 -3.20
CA GLY A 105 -13.81 -1.22 -3.15
C GLY A 105 -15.04 -1.14 -4.04
N VAL A 106 -15.71 -2.28 -4.21
CA VAL A 106 -16.96 -2.39 -4.95
C VAL A 106 -18.01 -3.02 -4.07
N ASP A 107 -19.12 -2.33 -3.84
CA ASP A 107 -20.25 -2.82 -3.06
C ASP A 107 -21.51 -3.00 -3.92
N VAL A 108 -22.66 -3.20 -3.28
CA VAL A 108 -23.95 -3.38 -3.96
C VAL A 108 -24.44 -2.11 -4.68
N THR A 109 -23.94 -0.94 -4.29
CA THR A 109 -24.28 0.37 -4.86
C THR A 109 -23.33 0.80 -5.97
N GLY A 110 -22.10 0.26 -6.01
CA GLY A 110 -21.14 0.49 -7.08
C GLY A 110 -19.69 0.54 -6.61
N PRO A 111 -18.77 1.03 -7.47
CA PRO A 111 -17.39 1.30 -7.08
C PRO A 111 -17.27 2.56 -6.25
N HIS A 112 -16.48 2.51 -5.18
CA HIS A 112 -16.18 3.63 -4.31
C HIS A 112 -14.68 3.78 -4.08
N LEU A 113 -14.22 5.01 -4.09
CA LEU A 113 -12.85 5.37 -3.79
C LEU A 113 -12.83 6.49 -2.73
N HIS A 114 -12.14 6.22 -1.64
CA HIS A 114 -12.01 7.14 -0.51
C HIS A 114 -10.54 7.38 -0.18
N THR A 115 -10.23 8.58 0.30
CA THR A 115 -8.97 8.87 0.96
C THR A 115 -9.19 9.08 2.44
N VAL A 116 -8.22 8.68 3.25
CA VAL A 116 -8.19 9.01 4.68
C VAL A 116 -6.84 9.66 4.95
N TYR A 117 -6.87 10.89 5.43
CA TYR A 117 -5.65 11.60 5.78
C TYR A 117 -5.23 11.28 7.21
N PRO A 118 -3.94 11.44 7.58
CA PRO A 118 -3.46 11.12 8.93
C PRO A 118 -4.17 11.86 10.07
N HIS A 119 -4.74 13.03 9.78
CA HIS A 119 -5.47 13.86 10.74
C HIS A 119 -6.96 13.49 10.87
N GLY A 120 -7.41 12.53 10.05
CA GLY A 120 -8.75 11.95 10.07
C GLY A 120 -9.68 12.47 8.98
N SER A 121 -9.35 13.52 8.23
CA SER A 121 -10.25 13.95 7.15
C SER A 121 -10.39 12.85 6.10
N THR A 122 -11.53 12.83 5.44
CA THR A 122 -11.82 11.85 4.39
C THR A 122 -12.43 12.51 3.18
N ASP A 123 -11.98 12.10 2.00
CA ASP A 123 -12.53 12.59 0.74
C ASP A 123 -13.06 11.42 -0.09
N THR A 124 -14.12 11.67 -0.86
CA THR A 124 -14.67 10.72 -1.84
C THR A 124 -14.58 11.33 -3.22
N LEU A 125 -13.73 10.76 -4.08
CA LEU A 125 -13.36 11.33 -5.38
C LEU A 125 -13.24 10.21 -6.44
N PRO A 126 -13.43 10.54 -7.74
CA PRO A 126 -13.28 9.55 -8.82
C PRO A 126 -11.84 9.08 -9.01
N PHE A 127 -10.86 9.88 -8.60
CA PHE A 127 -9.46 9.50 -8.55
C PHE A 127 -8.79 10.19 -7.37
N ALA A 128 -7.70 9.61 -6.87
CA ALA A 128 -6.96 10.14 -5.74
C ALA A 128 -5.48 9.78 -5.84
N THR A 129 -4.61 10.63 -5.29
CA THR A 129 -3.18 10.35 -5.16
C THR A 129 -2.71 10.74 -3.76
N MET A 130 -1.84 9.93 -3.16
CA MET A 130 -1.25 10.19 -1.84
C MET A 130 0.23 9.80 -1.83
N GLY A 131 0.96 10.30 -0.82
CA GLY A 131 2.40 10.06 -0.66
C GLY A 131 3.29 11.23 -1.10
N SER A 132 4.59 10.98 -1.29
CA SER A 132 5.58 11.98 -1.68
C SER A 132 5.51 12.33 -3.17
N GLY A 133 5.33 11.34 -4.06
CA GLY A 133 5.19 11.55 -5.51
C GLY A 133 3.75 11.82 -5.96
N SER A 134 2.83 12.10 -5.04
CA SER A 134 1.41 12.30 -5.33
C SER A 134 1.13 13.43 -6.32
N LEU A 135 1.92 14.52 -6.27
CA LEU A 135 1.74 15.66 -7.18
C LEU A 135 2.10 15.32 -8.63
N ALA A 136 3.16 14.52 -8.83
CA ALA A 136 3.54 14.05 -10.17
C ALA A 136 2.46 13.13 -10.73
N ALA A 137 1.98 12.18 -9.91
CA ALA A 137 0.87 11.30 -10.28
C ALA A 137 -0.44 12.08 -10.57
N MET A 138 -0.75 13.10 -9.76
CA MET A 138 -1.96 13.92 -9.92
C MET A 138 -1.95 14.65 -11.27
N SER A 139 -0.80 15.15 -11.72
CA SER A 139 -0.69 15.81 -13.03
C SER A 139 -1.07 14.88 -14.20
N VAL A 140 -0.81 13.58 -14.08
CA VAL A 140 -1.19 12.58 -15.08
C VAL A 140 -2.70 12.35 -15.06
N PHE A 141 -3.29 12.19 -13.87
CA PHE A 141 -4.74 12.05 -13.76
C PHE A 141 -5.48 13.28 -14.27
N GLU A 142 -5.11 14.48 -13.85
CA GLU A 142 -5.77 15.72 -14.30
C GLU A 142 -5.68 15.93 -15.83
N SER A 143 -4.61 15.44 -16.48
CA SER A 143 -4.43 15.62 -17.92
C SER A 143 -5.12 14.55 -18.78
N LYS A 144 -5.35 13.35 -18.24
CA LYS A 144 -5.78 12.18 -19.04
C LYS A 144 -7.03 11.48 -18.54
N TYR A 145 -7.49 11.79 -17.33
CA TYR A 145 -8.72 11.21 -16.79
C TYR A 145 -9.93 11.62 -17.63
N ARG A 146 -10.83 10.67 -17.84
CA ARG A 146 -12.17 10.88 -18.38
C ARG A 146 -13.14 9.95 -17.68
N GLU A 147 -14.41 10.32 -17.65
CA GLU A 147 -15.44 9.40 -17.17
C GLU A 147 -15.60 8.21 -18.12
N GLY A 148 -16.06 7.07 -17.59
CA GLY A 148 -16.31 5.86 -18.37
C GLY A 148 -15.06 5.23 -19.00
N LEU A 149 -13.91 5.27 -18.30
CA LEU A 149 -12.73 4.49 -18.67
C LEU A 149 -13.05 3.00 -18.65
N THR A 150 -12.52 2.24 -19.61
CA THR A 150 -12.52 0.77 -19.54
C THR A 150 -11.53 0.29 -18.49
N ARG A 151 -11.61 -1.01 -18.15
CA ARG A 151 -10.65 -1.66 -17.25
C ARG A 151 -9.20 -1.46 -17.72
N GLU A 152 -8.95 -1.71 -19.01
CA GLU A 152 -7.60 -1.64 -19.59
C GLU A 152 -7.07 -0.21 -19.62
N GLU A 153 -7.91 0.77 -19.95
CA GLU A 153 -7.54 2.18 -19.89
C GLU A 153 -7.27 2.64 -18.47
N GLY A 154 -8.05 2.15 -17.49
CA GLY A 154 -7.85 2.44 -16.08
C GLY A 154 -6.53 1.90 -15.55
N ILE A 155 -6.19 0.65 -15.89
CA ILE A 155 -4.89 0.04 -15.55
C ILE A 155 -3.74 0.85 -16.15
N ALA A 156 -3.82 1.18 -17.44
CA ALA A 156 -2.77 1.93 -18.13
C ALA A 156 -2.57 3.32 -17.54
N LEU A 157 -3.66 4.04 -17.23
CA LEU A 157 -3.61 5.37 -16.63
C LEU A 157 -3.01 5.34 -15.21
N VAL A 158 -3.38 4.35 -14.39
CA VAL A 158 -2.81 4.15 -13.06
C VAL A 158 -1.31 3.82 -13.15
N ALA A 159 -0.91 2.93 -14.05
CA ALA A 159 0.49 2.57 -14.23
C ALA A 159 1.33 3.77 -14.69
N GLU A 160 0.79 4.59 -15.60
CA GLU A 160 1.44 5.83 -16.03
C GLU A 160 1.58 6.86 -14.88
N ALA A 161 0.54 7.02 -14.07
CA ALA A 161 0.57 7.93 -12.92
C ALA A 161 1.62 7.52 -11.89
N ILE A 162 1.74 6.21 -11.58
CA ILE A 162 2.79 5.70 -10.70
C ILE A 162 4.17 5.91 -11.33
N ARG A 163 4.34 5.65 -12.63
CA ARG A 163 5.61 5.93 -13.33
C ARG A 163 6.03 7.39 -13.24
N ALA A 164 5.09 8.32 -13.38
CA ALA A 164 5.37 9.73 -13.18
C ALA A 164 5.88 10.01 -11.76
N GLY A 165 5.32 9.36 -10.74
CA GLY A 165 5.85 9.37 -9.37
C GLY A 165 7.28 8.80 -9.29
N ILE A 166 7.51 7.61 -9.84
CA ILE A 166 8.82 6.92 -9.84
C ILE A 166 9.94 7.78 -10.42
N PHE A 167 9.69 8.47 -11.54
CA PHE A 167 10.73 9.23 -12.24
C PHE A 167 10.92 10.65 -11.72
N ASN A 168 9.98 11.19 -10.94
CA ASN A 168 10.03 12.58 -10.46
C ASN A 168 10.13 12.72 -8.93
N ASP A 169 10.01 11.62 -8.17
CA ASP A 169 10.15 11.61 -6.71
C ASP A 169 11.27 10.67 -6.25
N LEU A 170 12.21 11.18 -5.44
CA LEU A 170 13.35 10.41 -4.93
C LEU A 170 12.91 9.25 -4.00
N GLY A 171 11.82 9.49 -3.28
CA GLY A 171 11.28 8.54 -2.33
C GLY A 171 10.56 7.36 -2.97
N SER A 172 10.06 7.54 -4.19
CA SER A 172 9.32 6.52 -4.93
C SER A 172 10.24 5.77 -5.90
N GLY A 173 9.89 4.54 -6.27
CA GLY A 173 10.64 3.82 -7.30
C GLY A 173 10.45 2.32 -7.35
N SER A 174 11.38 1.69 -8.08
CA SER A 174 11.40 0.26 -8.37
C SER A 174 10.29 -0.13 -9.34
N ASN A 175 9.32 -0.92 -8.90
CA ASN A 175 8.29 -1.53 -9.74
C ASN A 175 6.93 -0.88 -9.53
N VAL A 176 6.02 -1.11 -10.47
CA VAL A 176 4.62 -0.67 -10.41
C VAL A 176 3.74 -1.86 -10.07
N ASP A 177 2.91 -1.67 -9.05
CA ASP A 177 1.84 -2.59 -8.69
C ASP A 177 0.48 -2.04 -9.10
N VAL A 178 -0.41 -2.95 -9.49
CA VAL A 178 -1.80 -2.62 -9.82
C VAL A 178 -2.73 -3.63 -9.16
N CYS A 179 -3.80 -3.16 -8.52
CA CYS A 179 -4.88 -3.99 -8.01
C CYS A 179 -6.20 -3.55 -8.62
N VAL A 180 -6.89 -4.47 -9.28
CA VAL A 180 -8.16 -4.22 -9.97
C VAL A 180 -9.28 -4.90 -9.19
N ILE A 181 -10.26 -4.11 -8.76
CA ILE A 181 -11.38 -4.57 -7.94
C ILE A 181 -12.66 -4.38 -8.75
N THR A 182 -13.36 -5.47 -8.99
CA THR A 182 -14.66 -5.51 -9.69
C THR A 182 -15.68 -6.26 -8.85
N LYS A 183 -16.94 -6.26 -9.28
CA LYS A 183 -17.99 -6.99 -8.56
C LYS A 183 -17.70 -8.50 -8.56
N GLY A 184 -17.33 -9.03 -7.39
CA GLY A 184 -17.10 -10.46 -7.16
C GLY A 184 -15.73 -10.98 -7.60
N ASN A 185 -14.83 -10.11 -8.09
CA ASN A 185 -13.47 -10.50 -8.44
C ASN A 185 -12.47 -9.38 -8.14
N THR A 186 -11.33 -9.78 -7.57
CA THR A 186 -10.20 -8.89 -7.32
C THR A 186 -8.93 -9.51 -7.89
N GLU A 187 -8.19 -8.74 -8.67
CA GLU A 187 -6.97 -9.18 -9.32
C GLU A 187 -5.80 -8.30 -8.88
N TYR A 188 -4.83 -8.89 -8.20
CA TYR A 188 -3.62 -8.20 -7.77
C TYR A 188 -2.46 -8.52 -8.72
N LEU A 189 -2.09 -7.52 -9.53
CA LEU A 189 -0.99 -7.56 -10.48
C LEU A 189 0.28 -6.99 -9.83
N ARG A 190 0.96 -7.83 -9.04
CA ARG A 190 2.26 -7.51 -8.44
C ARG A 190 3.32 -7.36 -9.54
N ASN A 191 4.15 -6.32 -9.46
CA ASN A 191 5.20 -6.05 -10.45
C ASN A 191 4.67 -5.97 -11.88
N HIS A 192 3.50 -5.36 -12.07
CA HIS A 192 2.88 -5.14 -13.37
C HIS A 192 3.84 -4.47 -14.36
N GLU A 193 4.63 -3.49 -13.90
CA GLU A 193 5.71 -2.90 -14.69
C GLU A 193 7.03 -2.83 -13.92
N LEU A 194 8.14 -2.98 -14.65
CA LEU A 194 9.51 -2.97 -14.14
C LEU A 194 10.34 -1.88 -14.84
N PRO A 195 10.07 -0.58 -14.61
CA PRO A 195 10.65 0.52 -15.37
C PRO A 195 12.19 0.64 -15.22
N ASN A 196 12.76 0.15 -14.12
CA ASN A 196 14.18 0.27 -13.82
C ASN A 196 14.84 -1.08 -13.49
N PRO A 197 15.03 -1.97 -14.49
CA PRO A 197 15.74 -3.21 -14.26
C PRO A 197 17.20 -2.95 -13.92
N ARG A 198 17.80 -3.84 -13.12
CA ARG A 198 19.23 -3.76 -12.79
C ARG A 198 20.06 -4.15 -14.01
N THR A 199 20.66 -3.16 -14.68
CA THR A 199 21.43 -3.35 -15.92
C THR A 199 22.85 -3.84 -15.68
N PHE A 200 23.53 -3.33 -14.66
CA PHE A 200 24.92 -3.67 -14.37
C PHE A 200 25.02 -4.56 -13.13
N VAL A 201 25.36 -5.83 -13.37
CA VAL A 201 25.72 -6.79 -12.32
C VAL A 201 27.14 -7.25 -12.61
N SER A 202 28.01 -7.18 -11.62
CA SER A 202 29.36 -7.73 -11.76
C SER A 202 29.26 -9.23 -12.03
N SER A 203 29.67 -9.66 -13.22
CA SER A 203 29.69 -11.07 -13.62
C SER A 203 30.60 -11.92 -12.74
N LYS A 204 31.62 -11.30 -12.14
CA LYS A 204 32.60 -11.96 -11.29
C LYS A 204 32.07 -12.28 -9.89
N GLY A 205 31.04 -11.56 -9.43
CA GLY A 205 30.58 -11.62 -8.04
C GLY A 205 31.70 -11.38 -7.02
N TYR A 206 31.39 -11.59 -5.73
CA TYR A 206 32.41 -11.72 -4.69
C TYR A 206 32.24 -13.11 -4.07
N SER A 207 33.29 -13.93 -4.14
CA SER A 207 33.35 -15.25 -3.52
C SER A 207 34.61 -15.33 -2.69
N PHE A 208 34.47 -15.75 -1.43
CA PHE A 208 35.57 -15.90 -0.50
C PHE A 208 35.68 -17.37 -0.11
N ASN A 209 36.90 -17.93 -0.15
CA ASN A 209 37.11 -19.31 0.29
C ASN A 209 36.86 -19.42 1.80
N LYS A 210 36.22 -20.51 2.23
CA LYS A 210 36.03 -20.81 3.66
C LYS A 210 37.37 -20.75 4.41
N GLY A 211 37.40 -20.10 5.56
CA GLY A 211 38.59 -19.92 6.39
C GLY A 211 39.32 -18.59 6.25
N HIS A 212 38.86 -17.67 5.38
CA HIS A 212 39.44 -16.30 5.27
C HIS A 212 39.01 -15.35 6.39
N THR A 213 37.92 -15.65 7.09
CA THR A 213 37.44 -14.87 8.24
C THR A 213 37.90 -15.56 9.52
N GLU A 214 38.69 -14.87 10.35
CA GLU A 214 39.13 -15.38 11.65
C GLU A 214 37.93 -15.54 12.59
N VAL A 215 37.85 -16.68 13.28
CA VAL A 215 36.77 -17.01 14.21
C VAL A 215 37.39 -17.33 15.57
N LEU A 216 37.09 -16.52 16.59
CA LEU A 216 37.69 -16.65 17.92
C LEU A 216 37.13 -17.84 18.72
N SER A 217 35.84 -18.12 18.57
CA SER A 217 35.20 -19.28 19.21
C SER A 217 34.02 -19.76 18.37
N THR A 218 33.72 -21.04 18.43
CA THR A 218 32.57 -21.65 17.73
C THR A 218 31.92 -22.63 18.70
N ASN A 219 30.60 -22.52 18.86
CA ASN A 219 29.80 -23.48 19.60
C ASN A 219 28.79 -24.13 18.64
N ILE A 220 28.74 -25.46 18.62
CA ILE A 220 27.89 -26.22 17.69
C ILE A 220 26.89 -27.03 18.52
N THR A 221 25.62 -26.70 18.39
CA THR A 221 24.52 -27.42 19.05
C THR A 221 23.87 -28.38 18.07
N GLN A 222 23.96 -29.70 18.35
CA GLN A 222 23.28 -30.71 17.56
C GLN A 222 21.78 -30.74 17.91
N LEU A 223 20.92 -30.60 16.90
CA LEU A 223 19.48 -30.75 17.07
C LEU A 223 19.14 -32.24 17.17
N LYS A 224 18.34 -32.63 18.17
CA LYS A 224 17.80 -33.99 18.25
C LYS A 224 16.74 -34.18 17.17
N LEU A 225 16.87 -35.22 16.36
CA LEU A 225 15.84 -35.61 15.40
C LEU A 225 14.55 -35.93 16.16
N LYS A 226 13.45 -35.32 15.73
CA LYS A 226 12.11 -35.59 16.26
C LYS A 226 11.79 -37.06 15.95
N PRO A 227 11.44 -37.92 16.92
CA PRO A 227 11.03 -39.28 16.59
C PRO A 227 9.77 -39.22 15.71
N GLU A 228 9.79 -39.94 14.60
CA GLU A 228 8.58 -40.18 13.81
C GLU A 228 7.64 -41.02 14.68
N VAL A 229 6.50 -40.43 15.04
CA VAL A 229 5.39 -41.19 15.60
C VAL A 229 4.81 -41.97 14.43
N ALA A 230 5.07 -43.27 14.37
CA ALA A 230 4.30 -44.15 13.52
C ALA A 230 2.86 -44.15 14.05
N ASP A 231 1.91 -43.75 13.22
CA ASP A 231 0.49 -44.02 13.47
C ASP A 231 0.32 -45.54 13.45
N SER A 232 0.48 -46.19 14.60
CA SER A 232 0.07 -47.57 14.77
C SER A 232 -1.45 -47.59 14.82
N ASP A 233 -2.06 -48.24 13.82
CA ASP A 233 -3.48 -48.50 13.70
C ASP A 233 -4.12 -48.76 15.06
N ALA A 234 -5.03 -47.88 15.47
CA ALA A 234 -5.95 -48.15 16.54
C ALA A 234 -6.81 -49.34 16.11
N MET A 235 -6.52 -50.53 16.66
CA MET A 235 -7.41 -51.68 16.56
C MET A 235 -8.71 -51.32 17.29
N GLU A 236 -9.81 -51.28 16.54
CA GLU A 236 -11.16 -51.39 17.08
C GLU A 236 -11.36 -52.84 17.58
N GLU A 237 -11.62 -52.98 18.89
CA GLU A 237 -12.38 -54.11 19.47
C GLU A 237 -13.62 -53.56 20.19
#